data_AF-A0A7S0CIC9-F1
#
_entry.id   AF-A0A7S0CIC9-F1
#
_cell.length_a   1.000
_cell.length_b   1.000
_cell.length_c   1.000
_cell.angle_alpha   90.00
_cell.angle_beta   90.00
_cell.angle_gamma   90.00
#
_symmetry.space_group_name_H-M   'P 1'
#
loop_
_entity.id
_entity.type
_entity.pdbx_description
1 polymer ?
#
loop_
_entity_poly.entity_id
_entity_poly.type
_entity_poly.pdbx_seq_one_letter_code
_entity_poly.pdbx_strand_id
1 'polypeptide(L)'
;SEYRQRFIFVSDCDIVHIEGNSLRKSCLWRVHTKSSSQVSATDTPNFEIWAGLSSLGFSCHAYCSQRDLLAYSERKPNPEILVVSYPQRRKICIISGFAANEYTSLAFSRDGTRIAGLGFGNIDKQIWIWNVDQQFS
;
A
#
# COMPACT_ATOMS: atom_id res chain seq x y z
N SER A 1 -6.97 -20.02 15.02
CA SER A 1 -7.87 -19.07 14.33
C SER A 1 -7.01 -17.94 13.77
N GLU A 2 -6.76 -17.94 12.45
CA GLU A 2 -5.98 -16.88 11.80
C GLU A 2 -6.84 -15.61 11.72
N TYR A 3 -6.54 -14.61 12.56
CA TYR A 3 -7.08 -13.27 12.37
C TYR A 3 -6.43 -12.66 11.11
N ARG A 4 -7.10 -12.80 9.95
CA ARG A 4 -6.70 -12.10 8.73
C ARG A 4 -7.30 -10.71 8.74
N GLN A 5 -6.52 -9.73 9.18
CA GLN A 5 -6.88 -8.33 9.01
C GLN A 5 -6.94 -8.01 7.51
N ARG A 6 -8.10 -7.57 7.04
CA ARG A 6 -8.33 -7.12 5.68
C ARG A 6 -8.48 -5.62 5.72
N PHE A 7 -7.53 -4.89 5.13
CA PHE A 7 -7.60 -3.44 4.99
C PHE A 7 -8.00 -3.12 3.57
N ILE A 8 -9.10 -2.39 3.38
CA ILE A 8 -9.67 -2.01 2.08
C ILE A 8 -9.53 -0.49 1.93
N PHE A 9 -8.83 -0.05 0.90
CA PHE A 9 -8.81 1.35 0.49
C PHE A 9 -9.56 1.51 -0.82
N VAL A 10 -10.44 2.49 -0.85
CA VAL A 10 -11.18 2.91 -2.04
C VAL A 10 -10.56 4.22 -2.53
N SER A 11 -9.92 4.18 -3.68
CA SER A 11 -9.60 5.37 -4.48
C SER A 11 -10.71 5.57 -5.52
N ASP A 12 -10.78 6.76 -6.12
CA ASP A 12 -11.83 7.14 -7.07
C ASP A 12 -11.96 6.16 -8.24
N CYS A 13 -10.91 5.42 -8.60
CA CYS A 13 -10.92 4.46 -9.71
C CYS A 13 -10.69 2.99 -9.28
N ASP A 14 -10.10 2.74 -8.11
CA ASP A 14 -9.51 1.46 -7.74
C ASP A 14 -9.63 1.15 -6.25
N ILE A 15 -9.90 -0.12 -5.92
CA ILE A 15 -9.82 -0.67 -4.58
C ILE A 15 -8.46 -1.33 -4.41
N VAL A 16 -7.63 -0.84 -3.49
CA VAL A 16 -6.40 -1.52 -3.08
C VAL A 16 -6.62 -2.13 -1.71
N HIS A 17 -6.40 -3.43 -1.55
CA HIS A 17 -6.58 -4.10 -0.27
C HIS A 17 -5.51 -5.17 -0.04
N ILE A 18 -5.23 -5.48 1.22
CA ILE A 18 -4.38 -6.64 1.57
C ILE A 18 -5.28 -7.83 1.84
N GLU A 19 -5.02 -8.94 1.15
CA GLU A 19 -5.62 -10.24 1.45
C GLU A 19 -4.51 -11.28 1.72
N GLY A 20 -4.36 -11.64 3.00
CA GLY A 20 -3.25 -12.51 3.42
C GLY A 20 -1.90 -11.80 3.21
N ASN A 21 -1.06 -12.38 2.37
CA ASN A 21 0.28 -11.87 2.05
C ASN A 21 0.35 -11.09 0.74
N SER A 22 -0.79 -10.89 0.08
CA SER A 22 -0.89 -10.23 -1.22
C SER A 22 -1.58 -8.88 -1.11
N LEU A 23 -1.07 -7.89 -1.84
CA LEU A 23 -1.78 -6.64 -2.12
C LEU A 23 -2.59 -6.84 -3.40
N ARG A 24 -3.88 -6.55 -3.37
CA ARG A 24 -4.81 -6.73 -4.48
C ARG A 24 -5.41 -5.40 -4.90
N LYS A 25 -5.53 -5.21 -6.21
CA LYS A 25 -6.20 -4.08 -6.84
C LYS A 25 -7.45 -4.55 -7.59
N SER A 26 -8.57 -3.85 -7.40
CA SER A 26 -9.81 -4.06 -8.16
C SER A 26 -10.34 -2.72 -8.69
N CYS A 27 -10.54 -2.57 -10.00
CA CYS A 27 -11.14 -1.35 -10.56
C CYS A 27 -12.63 -1.21 -10.18
N LEU A 28 -13.06 -0.02 -9.75
CA LEU A 28 -14.41 0.24 -9.23
C LEU A 28 -15.45 0.57 -10.31
N TRP A 29 -15.03 1.04 -11.49
CA TRP A 29 -15.92 1.80 -12.39
C TRP A 29 -16.36 1.13 -13.69
N ARG A 30 -16.22 -0.18 -13.88
CA ARG A 30 -16.66 -0.82 -15.14
C ARG A 30 -18.01 -1.55 -15.08
N VAL A 31 -18.76 -1.47 -13.98
CA VAL A 31 -19.97 -2.30 -13.78
C VAL A 31 -21.31 -1.53 -13.91
N HIS A 32 -21.34 -0.19 -13.87
CA HIS A 32 -22.63 0.54 -13.75
C HIS A 32 -23.10 1.45 -14.90
N THR A 33 -22.51 1.39 -16.10
CA THR A 33 -23.01 2.22 -17.23
C THR A 33 -23.30 1.50 -18.54
N LYS A 34 -23.12 0.17 -18.61
CA LYS A 34 -23.53 -0.59 -19.79
C LYS A 34 -24.86 -1.27 -19.53
N SER A 35 -25.87 -0.99 -20.36
CA SER A 35 -27.05 -1.85 -20.44
C SER A 35 -26.59 -3.29 -20.64
N SER A 36 -27.34 -4.25 -20.10
CA SER A 36 -27.04 -5.69 -20.11
C SER A 36 -26.74 -6.29 -21.50
N SER A 37 -26.92 -5.53 -22.58
CA SER A 37 -26.63 -5.87 -23.97
C SER A 37 -25.24 -5.45 -24.49
N GLN A 38 -24.38 -4.76 -23.72
CA GLN A 38 -23.08 -4.24 -24.21
C GLN A 38 -21.83 -4.74 -23.48
N VAL A 39 -21.94 -5.72 -22.59
CA VAL A 39 -20.77 -6.28 -21.89
C VAL A 39 -20.03 -7.24 -22.83
N SER A 40 -18.89 -6.79 -23.33
CA SER A 40 -17.95 -7.61 -24.10
C SER A 40 -17.18 -8.54 -23.15
N ALA A 41 -16.80 -9.74 -23.59
CA ALA A 41 -15.92 -10.64 -22.83
C ALA A 41 -14.54 -10.03 -22.47
N THR A 42 -14.21 -8.85 -23.02
CA THR A 42 -13.01 -8.06 -22.70
C THR A 42 -13.24 -7.00 -21.60
N ASP A 43 -14.45 -6.85 -21.07
CA ASP A 43 -14.76 -5.95 -19.94
C ASP A 43 -14.43 -6.55 -18.57
N THR A 44 -13.64 -7.62 -18.51
CA THR A 44 -13.18 -8.14 -17.22
C THR A 44 -12.39 -7.07 -16.49
N PRO A 45 -12.72 -6.79 -15.20
CA PRO A 45 -11.91 -5.89 -14.41
C PRO A 45 -10.50 -6.48 -14.33
N ASN A 46 -9.51 -5.72 -14.81
CA ASN A 46 -8.10 -6.10 -14.69
C ASN A 46 -7.76 -6.08 -13.20
N PHE A 47 -7.80 -7.24 -12.57
CA PHE A 47 -7.32 -7.39 -11.21
C PHE A 47 -5.80 -7.53 -11.25
N GLU A 48 -5.14 -6.81 -10.37
CA GLU A 48 -3.70 -6.90 -10.23
C GLU A 48 -3.35 -7.39 -8.83
N ILE A 49 -2.50 -8.41 -8.74
CA ILE A 49 -2.04 -8.99 -7.49
C ILE A 49 -0.55 -8.72 -7.38
N TRP A 50 -0.15 -8.07 -6.28
CA TRP A 50 1.25 -7.92 -5.92
C TRP A 50 1.57 -8.86 -4.76
N ALA A 51 2.74 -9.49 -4.85
CA ALA A 51 3.33 -10.26 -3.78
C ALA A 51 4.57 -9.53 -3.28
N GLY A 52 4.75 -9.49 -1.96
CA GLY A 52 5.97 -8.99 -1.35
C GLY A 52 7.14 -9.95 -1.61
N LEU A 53 8.35 -9.48 -1.37
CA LEU A 53 9.57 -10.29 -1.48
C LEU A 53 9.80 -11.17 -0.24
N SER A 54 9.24 -10.78 0.90
CA SER A 54 9.27 -11.53 2.15
C SER A 54 8.28 -12.69 2.13
N SER A 55 8.66 -13.78 2.80
CA SER A 55 7.79 -14.94 3.01
C SER A 55 6.55 -14.64 3.88
N LEU A 56 6.53 -13.50 4.58
CA LEU A 56 5.47 -13.09 5.50
C LEU A 56 4.54 -12.00 4.90
N GLY A 57 4.82 -11.55 3.67
CA GLY A 57 3.99 -10.63 2.92
C GLY A 57 4.00 -9.18 3.43
N PHE A 58 3.03 -8.39 2.98
CA PHE A 58 2.89 -6.99 3.36
C PHE A 58 2.32 -6.83 4.78
N SER A 59 2.91 -5.96 5.58
CA SER A 59 2.43 -5.63 6.92
C SER A 59 1.38 -4.51 6.87
N CYS A 60 1.64 -3.47 6.07
CA CYS A 60 0.80 -2.29 5.94
C CYS A 60 1.10 -1.52 4.65
N HIS A 61 0.23 -0.57 4.30
CA HIS A 61 0.39 0.30 3.14
C HIS A 61 -0.35 1.63 3.33
N ALA A 62 -0.08 2.60 2.46
CA ALA A 62 -0.77 3.88 2.35
C ALA A 62 -0.74 4.38 0.90
N TYR A 63 -1.81 5.03 0.45
CA TYR A 63 -1.89 5.63 -0.88
C TYR A 63 -2.06 7.15 -0.78
N CYS A 64 -1.39 7.89 -1.67
CA CYS A 64 -1.57 9.32 -1.86
C CYS A 64 -2.03 9.57 -3.30
N SER A 65 -3.28 9.98 -3.46
CA SER A 65 -3.87 10.27 -4.77
C SER A 65 -3.32 11.54 -5.42
N GLN A 66 -2.87 12.52 -4.64
CA GLN A 66 -2.41 13.80 -5.18
C GLN A 66 -1.06 13.68 -5.93
N ARG A 67 -0.23 12.70 -5.56
CA ARG A 67 1.09 12.46 -6.16
C ARG A 67 1.19 11.08 -6.81
N ASP A 68 0.08 10.35 -6.87
CA ASP A 68 0.02 8.94 -7.27
C ASP A 68 1.15 8.10 -6.63
N LEU A 69 1.25 8.17 -5.30
CA LEU A 69 2.25 7.42 -4.53
C LEU A 69 1.60 6.29 -3.75
N LEU A 70 2.28 5.15 -3.72
CA LEU A 70 1.95 4.03 -2.85
C LEU A 70 3.15 3.75 -1.96
N ALA A 71 2.92 3.77 -0.65
CA ALA A 71 3.87 3.30 0.35
C ALA A 71 3.42 1.95 0.86
N TYR A 72 4.35 1.03 1.05
CA TYR A 72 4.08 -0.25 1.70
C TYR A 72 5.28 -0.71 2.50
N SER A 73 5.02 -1.57 3.48
CA SER A 73 6.07 -2.28 4.21
C SER A 73 5.75 -3.75 4.26
N GLU A 74 6.80 -4.54 4.39
CA GLU A 74 6.73 -5.99 4.46
C GLU A 74 7.05 -6.49 5.86
N ARG A 75 6.45 -7.62 6.23
CA ARG A 75 6.71 -8.29 7.50
C ARG A 75 8.11 -8.92 7.47
N LYS A 76 9.09 -8.21 8.01
CA LYS A 76 10.45 -8.72 8.20
C LYS A 76 11.13 -7.94 9.33
N PRO A 77 12.09 -8.54 10.07
CA PRO A 77 12.91 -7.81 11.01
C PRO A 77 13.60 -6.61 10.35
N ASN A 78 13.64 -5.48 11.05
CA ASN A 78 14.12 -4.19 10.53
C ASN A 78 13.47 -3.86 9.17
N PRO A 79 12.14 -3.77 9.12
CA PRO A 79 11.42 -3.53 7.88
C PRO A 79 11.76 -2.14 7.34
N GLU A 80 11.64 -2.01 6.03
CA GLU A 80 11.73 -0.75 5.33
C GLU A 80 10.33 -0.37 4.83
N ILE A 81 10.09 0.93 4.63
CA ILE A 81 8.93 1.41 3.90
C ILE A 81 9.38 1.74 2.49
N LEU A 82 8.79 1.07 1.50
CA LEU A 82 9.03 1.34 0.09
C LEU A 82 7.97 2.31 -0.40
N VAL A 83 8.41 3.44 -0.96
CA VAL A 83 7.55 4.39 -1.66
C VAL A 83 7.75 4.22 -3.16
N VAL A 84 6.67 3.97 -3.88
CA VAL A 84 6.68 3.76 -5.34
C VAL A 84 5.67 4.68 -6.02
N SER A 85 5.94 5.02 -7.27
CA SER A 85 4.94 5.63 -8.14
C SER A 85 3.84 4.62 -8.42
N TYR A 86 2.63 5.11 -8.59
CA TYR A 86 1.47 4.32 -8.94
C TYR A 86 0.83 4.90 -10.20
N PRO A 87 0.30 4.07 -11.13
CA PRO A 87 0.39 2.61 -11.20
C PRO A 87 1.73 2.06 -11.73
N GLN A 88 2.68 2.92 -12.14
CA GLN A 88 3.88 2.50 -12.87
C GLN A 88 4.91 1.74 -12.02
N ARG A 89 4.78 1.73 -10.69
CA ARG A 89 5.63 0.98 -9.74
C ARG A 89 7.10 1.37 -9.78
N ARG A 90 7.41 2.59 -10.19
CA ARG A 90 8.80 3.05 -10.15
C ARG A 90 9.15 3.39 -8.70
N LYS A 91 10.20 2.76 -8.17
CA LYS A 91 10.74 3.10 -6.85
C LYS A 91 11.03 4.61 -6.78
N ILE A 92 10.46 5.27 -5.78
CA ILE A 92 10.70 6.69 -5.49
C ILE A 92 11.76 6.80 -4.40
N CYS A 93 11.54 6.16 -3.25
CA CYS A 93 12.52 6.10 -2.16
C CYS A 93 12.31 4.88 -1.26
N ILE A 94 13.31 4.60 -0.41
CA ILE A 94 13.22 3.65 0.69
C ILE A 94 13.39 4.43 1.98
N ILE A 95 12.54 4.15 2.94
CA ILE A 95 12.64 4.71 4.28
C ILE A 95 13.01 3.57 5.22
N SER A 96 14.23 3.64 5.74
CA SER A 96 14.75 2.65 6.68
C SER A 96 14.56 3.12 8.12
N GLY A 97 14.43 2.16 9.04
CA GLY A 97 14.65 2.38 10.47
C GLY A 97 13.43 2.27 11.36
N PHE A 98 13.70 2.42 12.66
CA PHE A 98 12.79 2.57 13.80
C PHE A 98 11.82 1.45 14.20
N ALA A 99 11.20 0.74 13.27
CA ALA A 99 10.46 -0.48 13.61
C ALA A 99 11.44 -1.67 13.73
N ALA A 100 11.30 -2.48 14.79
CA ALA A 100 12.12 -3.67 14.99
C ALA A 100 11.56 -4.88 14.23
N ASN A 101 10.23 -5.05 14.24
CA ASN A 101 9.57 -6.25 13.73
C ASN A 101 8.69 -5.99 12.49
N GLU A 102 7.80 -5.00 12.57
CA GLU A 102 6.94 -4.62 11.46
C GLU A 102 6.39 -3.20 11.67
N TYR A 103 6.03 -2.56 10.57
CA TYR A 103 5.12 -1.43 10.56
C TYR A 103 3.67 -1.94 10.56
N THR A 104 2.83 -1.40 11.43
CA THR A 104 1.42 -1.76 11.55
C THR A 104 0.50 -0.82 10.78
N SER A 105 0.93 0.42 10.55
CA SER A 105 0.15 1.39 9.80
C SER A 105 1.04 2.45 9.16
N LEU A 106 0.60 2.95 8.01
CA LEU A 106 1.21 4.07 7.28
C LEU A 106 0.11 5.05 6.90
N ALA A 107 0.45 6.33 6.82
CA ALA A 107 -0.42 7.37 6.29
C ALA A 107 0.40 8.47 5.62
N PHE A 108 0.04 8.85 4.40
CA PHE A 108 0.60 10.05 3.78
C PHE A 108 -0.04 11.32 4.34
N SER A 109 0.72 12.41 4.38
CA SER A 109 0.13 13.75 4.39
C SER A 109 -0.65 13.97 3.08
N ARG A 110 -1.61 14.91 3.10
CA ARG A 110 -2.47 15.18 1.93
C ARG A 110 -1.67 15.51 0.67
N ASP A 111 -0.62 16.31 0.83
CA ASP A 111 0.30 16.72 -0.24
C ASP A 111 1.33 15.64 -0.62
N GLY A 112 1.37 14.51 0.08
CA GLY A 112 2.30 13.42 -0.14
C GLY A 112 3.77 13.75 0.11
N THR A 113 4.09 14.88 0.75
CA THR A 113 5.47 15.27 1.09
C THR A 113 5.95 14.59 2.37
N ARG A 114 5.03 14.07 3.18
CA ARG A 114 5.34 13.35 4.40
C ARG A 114 4.61 12.03 4.47
N ILE A 115 5.21 11.11 5.20
CA ILE A 115 4.56 9.87 5.61
C ILE A 115 4.72 9.70 7.11
N ALA A 116 3.64 9.28 7.75
CA ALA A 116 3.62 8.85 9.14
C ALA A 116 3.57 7.33 9.19
N GLY A 117 4.28 6.73 10.13
CA GLY A 117 4.33 5.30 10.32
C GLY A 117 4.25 4.92 11.78
N LEU A 118 3.51 3.86 12.03
CA LEU A 118 3.37 3.21 13.32
C LEU A 118 4.00 1.83 13.23
N GLY A 119 4.81 1.48 14.21
CA GLY A 119 5.47 0.18 14.26
C GLY A 119 5.88 -0.16 15.68
N PHE A 120 6.25 -1.41 15.87
CA PHE A 120 6.77 -1.87 17.15
C PHE A 120 8.28 -1.68 17.18
N GLY A 121 8.77 -0.82 18.07
CA GLY A 121 10.18 -0.70 18.41
C GLY A 121 10.60 -1.71 19.46
N ASN A 122 11.83 -1.55 19.99
CA ASN A 122 12.41 -2.48 20.95
C ASN A 122 11.64 -2.52 22.29
N ILE A 123 10.95 -1.43 22.68
CA ILE A 123 10.27 -1.34 23.99
C ILE A 123 8.96 -0.51 23.94
N ASP A 124 8.83 0.49 23.05
CA ASP A 124 7.66 1.39 23.02
C ASP A 124 6.95 1.48 21.65
N LYS A 125 5.65 1.79 21.69
CA LYS A 125 4.88 2.20 20.51
C LYS A 125 5.28 3.62 20.14
N GLN A 126 5.91 3.79 18.99
CA GLN A 126 6.33 5.09 18.50
C GLN A 126 5.66 5.39 17.16
N ILE A 127 5.43 6.67 16.92
CA ILE A 127 5.02 7.22 15.63
C ILE A 127 6.24 7.95 15.08
N TRP A 128 6.58 7.67 13.84
CA TRP A 128 7.61 8.40 13.12
C TRP A 128 7.00 9.13 11.94
N ILE A 129 7.60 10.27 11.60
CA ILE A 129 7.21 11.09 10.48
C ILE A 129 8.45 11.34 9.64
N TRP A 130 8.39 11.01 8.36
CA TRP A 130 9.47 11.21 7.41
C TRP A 130 9.04 12.17 6.32
N ASN A 131 9.98 12.97 5.85
CA ASN A 131 9.82 13.75 4.63
C ASN A 131 10.18 12.85 3.44
N VAL A 132 9.23 12.62 2.52
CA VAL A 132 9.38 11.71 1.38
C VAL A 132 10.41 12.23 0.38
N ASP A 133 10.48 13.55 0.22
CA ASP A 133 11.33 14.20 -0.80
C ASP A 133 12.79 14.37 -0.35
N GLN A 134 13.08 14.15 0.93
CA GLN A 134 14.42 14.30 1.52
C GLN A 134 15.13 12.95 1.75
N GLN A 135 14.49 11.83 1.42
CA GLN A 135 15.09 10.49 1.54
C GLN A 135 15.92 10.20 0.29
N PHE A 136 17.11 10.78 0.23
CA PHE A 136 18.14 10.37 -0.72
C PHE A 136 19.01 9.29 -0.07
N SER A 137 19.00 8.09 -0.63
CA SER A 137 20.05 7.07 -0.46
C SER A 137 20.30 6.39 -1.79
#